data_AF-G9YVU7-F1
#
_entry.id   AF-G9YVU7-F1
#
_cell.length_a   1.000
_cell.length_b   1.000
_cell.length_c   1.000
_cell.angle_alpha   90.00
_cell.angle_beta   90.00
_cell.angle_gamma   90.00
#
_symmetry.space_group_name_H-M   'P 1'
#
loop_
_entity.id
_entity.type
_entity.pdbx_description
1 polymer ?
#
loop_
_entity_poly.entity_id
_entity_poly.type
_entity_poly.pdbx_seq_one_letter_code
_entity_poly.pdbx_strand_id
1 'polypeptide(L)'
;MVLPGTASADSGPKPAVTITVVNAPAGEYYLDLLVTDPGDHANIDPADYDPNLLQGLRDWEVDGWYPALAGGTSVPLFGDLRPGEDGTHRFTYYGLPRAFRIAVSGPDGAWATAEPFTRTVFYTHLTYDWETNSIIRATSPAGFYGVQFLSTLVPTLLVEGGLLWLFGFRARRDWLVFLAVNLVTQAGLHLWIAADLVSIGDSALQYLVLLVAEVPILLVELIAYVFLLKEYSGLRRAAYAACANIASYAVGYLPLHWAVEFLAR
;
A
#
# COMPACT_ATOMS: atom_id res chain seq x y z
N MET A 1 32.31 -24.61 -0.73
CA MET A 1 31.59 -24.37 0.54
C MET A 1 30.69 -23.16 0.31
N VAL A 2 29.42 -23.40 -0.02
CA VAL A 2 28.42 -22.36 -0.26
C VAL A 2 27.75 -22.10 1.09
N LEU A 3 27.86 -20.88 1.60
CA LEU A 3 27.14 -20.47 2.81
C LEU A 3 25.64 -20.50 2.51
N PRO A 4 24.80 -21.11 3.35
CA PRO A 4 23.35 -20.95 3.22
C PRO A 4 23.03 -19.48 3.48
N GLY A 5 22.58 -18.77 2.45
CA GLY A 5 22.02 -17.44 2.62
C GLY A 5 20.81 -17.56 3.55
N THR A 6 20.78 -16.76 4.60
CA THR A 6 19.57 -16.56 5.40
C THR A 6 18.50 -15.99 4.48
N ALA A 7 17.59 -16.84 4.02
CA ALA A 7 16.39 -16.40 3.33
C ALA A 7 15.53 -15.67 4.37
N SER A 8 15.53 -14.34 4.32
CA SER A 8 14.56 -13.54 5.06
C SER A 8 13.21 -13.70 4.38
N ALA A 9 12.44 -14.70 4.81
CA ALA A 9 11.13 -15.04 4.24
C ALA A 9 10.05 -13.98 4.53
N ASP A 10 10.30 -13.07 5.47
CA ASP A 10 9.43 -11.92 5.77
C ASP A 10 9.98 -10.63 5.16
N SER A 11 10.23 -10.66 3.85
CA SER A 11 10.74 -9.51 3.10
C SER A 11 9.67 -9.01 2.13
N GLY A 12 9.10 -7.84 2.39
CA GLY A 12 8.11 -7.20 1.53
C GLY A 12 7.15 -6.34 2.36
N PRO A 13 6.64 -5.24 1.81
CA PRO A 13 5.79 -4.35 2.57
C PRO A 13 4.49 -5.03 2.93
N LYS A 14 3.95 -4.60 4.07
CA LYS A 14 2.73 -5.13 4.66
C LYS A 14 1.64 -4.09 4.57
N PRO A 15 0.38 -4.52 4.43
CA PRO A 15 -0.74 -3.60 4.50
C PRO A 15 -0.73 -2.92 5.86
N ALA A 16 -1.20 -1.68 5.92
CA ALA A 16 -1.36 -1.00 7.20
C ALA A 16 -2.61 -0.14 7.24
N VAL A 17 -3.20 -0.07 8.42
CA VAL A 17 -4.22 0.90 8.80
C VAL A 17 -3.62 1.79 9.88
N THR A 18 -3.57 3.09 9.62
CA THR A 18 -3.22 4.13 10.57
C THR A 18 -4.48 4.90 10.91
N ILE A 19 -4.75 5.11 12.19
CA ILE A 19 -5.94 5.80 12.69
C ILE A 19 -5.50 6.98 13.52
N THR A 20 -5.85 8.18 13.07
CA THR A 20 -5.77 9.40 13.87
C THR A 20 -7.09 9.58 14.62
N VAL A 21 -7.01 9.71 15.94
CA VAL A 21 -8.17 10.02 16.78
C VAL A 21 -8.27 11.53 16.97
N VAL A 22 -9.41 12.13 16.63
CA VAL A 22 -9.73 13.52 16.95
C VAL A 22 -10.77 13.59 18.04
N ASN A 23 -10.75 14.68 18.80
CA ASN A 23 -11.55 14.86 20.01
C ASN A 23 -11.37 13.68 20.99
N ALA A 24 -10.14 13.18 21.11
CA ALA A 24 -9.82 11.98 21.86
C ALA A 24 -10.27 12.05 23.33
N PRO A 25 -10.58 10.91 23.97
CA PRO A 25 -10.93 10.86 25.38
C PRO A 25 -9.88 11.56 26.26
N ALA A 26 -10.34 12.24 27.31
CA ALA A 26 -9.44 12.89 28.26
C ALA A 26 -8.77 11.84 29.17
N GLY A 27 -7.49 11.55 28.94
CA GLY A 27 -6.70 10.61 29.74
C GLY A 27 -6.14 9.45 28.90
N GLU A 28 -5.65 8.40 29.57
CA GLU A 28 -5.22 7.17 28.88
C GLU A 28 -6.43 6.45 28.30
N TYR A 29 -6.33 6.05 27.04
CA TYR A 29 -7.35 5.27 26.35
C TYR A 29 -6.68 4.26 25.42
N TYR A 30 -7.40 3.20 25.09
CA TYR A 30 -7.01 2.17 24.13
C TYR A 30 -7.92 2.16 22.92
N LEU A 31 -7.35 1.93 21.75
CA LEU A 31 -8.07 1.72 20.50
C LEU A 31 -7.70 0.36 19.92
N ASP A 32 -8.70 -0.41 19.53
CA ASP A 32 -8.53 -1.68 18.82
C ASP A 32 -9.45 -1.74 17.60
N LEU A 33 -9.15 -2.67 16.70
CA LEU A 33 -10.06 -3.06 15.63
C LEU A 33 -10.99 -4.17 16.15
N LEU A 34 -12.26 -4.13 15.78
CA LEU A 34 -13.12 -5.30 15.92
C LEU A 34 -13.16 -6.08 14.61
N VAL A 35 -13.00 -7.40 14.70
CA VAL A 35 -12.99 -8.35 13.58
C VAL A 35 -14.04 -9.43 13.76
N THR A 36 -14.38 -10.15 12.68
CA THR A 36 -15.36 -11.25 12.70
C THR A 36 -14.72 -12.63 12.79
N ASP A 37 -13.40 -12.73 12.59
CA ASP A 37 -12.65 -13.99 12.53
C ASP A 37 -11.54 -14.00 13.60
N PRO A 38 -11.89 -14.19 14.89
CA PRO A 38 -10.91 -14.23 15.99
C PRO A 38 -10.00 -15.46 15.86
N GLY A 39 -8.92 -15.48 16.66
CA GLY A 39 -8.08 -16.68 16.77
C GLY A 39 -7.14 -16.64 17.96
N ASP A 40 -6.41 -17.74 18.15
CA ASP A 40 -5.59 -17.97 19.34
C ASP A 40 -4.21 -17.30 19.30
N HIS A 41 -3.90 -16.53 18.24
CA HIS A 41 -2.64 -15.80 18.19
C HIS A 41 -2.69 -14.61 19.15
N ALA A 42 -1.86 -14.67 20.19
CA ALA A 42 -1.67 -13.55 21.10
C ALA A 42 -0.92 -12.42 20.38
N ASN A 43 -1.65 -11.35 20.04
CA ASN A 43 -1.08 -10.17 19.37
C ASN A 43 -0.37 -9.21 20.33
N ILE A 44 -0.74 -9.24 21.62
CA ILE A 44 -0.17 -8.43 22.70
C ILE A 44 0.01 -9.28 23.96
N ASP A 45 0.83 -8.79 24.91
CA ASP A 45 0.84 -9.30 26.28
C ASP A 45 -0.13 -8.46 27.14
N PRO A 46 -1.25 -9.03 27.65
CA PRO A 46 -2.21 -8.29 28.47
C PRO A 46 -1.62 -7.69 29.76
N ALA A 47 -0.48 -8.21 30.24
CA ALA A 47 0.17 -7.70 31.46
C ALA A 47 0.75 -6.29 31.27
N ASP A 48 0.97 -5.84 30.03
CA ASP A 48 1.54 -4.53 29.69
C ASP A 48 0.49 -3.39 29.69
N TYR A 49 -0.79 -3.69 29.95
CA TYR A 49 -1.91 -2.77 29.77
C TYR A 49 -2.81 -2.70 31.02
N ASP A 50 -3.54 -1.59 31.17
CA ASP A 50 -4.53 -1.42 32.23
C ASP A 50 -5.69 -2.43 32.04
N PRO A 51 -6.00 -3.27 33.06
CA PRO A 51 -7.00 -4.31 32.93
C PRO A 51 -8.43 -3.78 32.72
N ASN A 52 -8.76 -2.58 33.21
CA ASN A 52 -10.09 -1.99 33.04
C ASN A 52 -10.29 -1.50 31.60
N LEU A 53 -9.28 -0.84 31.02
CA LEU A 53 -9.34 -0.40 29.62
C LEU A 53 -9.32 -1.60 28.65
N LEU A 54 -8.55 -2.64 28.96
CA LEU A 54 -8.62 -3.90 28.23
C LEU A 54 -10.01 -4.55 28.32
N GLN A 55 -10.60 -4.57 29.51
CA GLN A 55 -11.94 -5.13 29.69
C GLN A 55 -12.98 -4.34 28.89
N GLY A 56 -12.89 -3.00 28.87
CA GLY A 56 -13.79 -2.17 28.07
C GLY A 56 -13.73 -2.48 26.57
N LEU A 57 -12.58 -2.88 26.03
CA LEU A 57 -12.50 -3.41 24.66
C LEU A 57 -13.13 -4.79 24.54
N ARG A 58 -12.86 -5.71 25.48
CA ARG A 58 -13.44 -7.07 25.49
C ARG A 58 -14.96 -7.08 25.66
N ASP A 59 -15.53 -6.08 26.31
CA ASP A 59 -16.98 -5.92 26.44
C ASP A 59 -17.68 -5.66 25.09
N TRP A 60 -16.92 -5.31 24.04
CA TRP A 60 -17.39 -5.25 22.66
C TRP A 60 -17.30 -6.58 21.90
N GLU A 61 -17.07 -7.68 22.62
CA GLU A 61 -17.29 -9.04 22.13
C GLU A 61 -18.80 -9.34 22.02
N VAL A 62 -19.46 -8.72 21.03
CA VAL A 62 -20.91 -8.73 20.87
C VAL A 62 -21.25 -8.91 19.40
N ASP A 63 -22.32 -9.64 19.10
CA ASP A 63 -22.85 -9.85 17.74
C ASP A 63 -21.81 -10.37 16.73
N GLY A 64 -20.90 -11.23 17.19
CA GLY A 64 -19.86 -11.85 16.35
C GLY A 64 -18.69 -10.93 16.01
N TRP A 65 -18.55 -9.80 16.70
CA TRP A 65 -17.37 -8.94 16.65
C TRP A 65 -16.45 -9.23 17.83
N TYR A 66 -15.14 -9.18 17.61
CA TYR A 66 -14.11 -9.50 18.59
C TYR A 66 -12.96 -8.49 18.50
N PRO A 67 -12.38 -8.00 19.62
CA PRO A 67 -11.18 -7.16 19.58
C PRO A 67 -10.00 -7.90 18.94
N ALA A 68 -9.28 -7.25 18.04
CA ALA A 68 -8.23 -7.89 17.25
C ALA A 68 -6.94 -8.07 18.06
N LEU A 69 -6.40 -6.99 18.61
CA LEU A 69 -5.18 -7.06 19.42
C LEU A 69 -5.48 -7.65 20.80
N ALA A 70 -6.52 -7.15 21.47
CA ALA A 70 -6.88 -7.58 22.81
C ALA A 70 -7.49 -9.01 22.84
N GLY A 71 -8.22 -9.40 21.80
CA GLY A 71 -8.88 -10.71 21.72
C GLY A 71 -8.05 -11.79 21.00
N GLY A 72 -7.16 -11.41 20.09
CA GLY A 72 -6.35 -12.32 19.30
C GLY A 72 -6.92 -12.58 17.90
N THR A 73 -6.03 -12.92 16.96
CA THR A 73 -6.37 -13.18 15.55
C THR A 73 -5.89 -14.57 15.11
N SER A 74 -6.36 -15.05 13.96
CA SER A 74 -5.95 -16.37 13.41
C SER A 74 -4.54 -16.38 12.82
N VAL A 75 -4.06 -15.22 12.36
CA VAL A 75 -2.70 -14.97 11.86
C VAL A 75 -2.18 -13.69 12.50
N PRO A 76 -0.84 -13.46 12.55
CA PRO A 76 -0.31 -12.36 13.33
C PRO A 76 -0.80 -11.00 12.84
N LEU A 77 -1.18 -10.14 13.77
CA LEU A 77 -1.53 -8.73 13.57
C LEU A 77 -0.64 -7.91 14.52
N PHE A 78 0.10 -6.95 13.98
CA PHE A 78 0.96 -6.11 14.79
C PHE A 78 0.37 -4.70 14.92
N GLY A 79 0.46 -4.16 16.13
CA GLY A 79 0.03 -2.82 16.47
C GLY A 79 0.18 -2.57 17.97
N ASP A 80 -0.29 -1.42 18.43
CA ASP A 80 -0.36 -1.07 19.84
C ASP A 80 -1.76 -0.51 20.14
N LEU A 81 -2.31 -0.88 21.29
CA LEU A 81 -3.57 -0.34 21.77
C LEU A 81 -3.45 1.14 22.15
N ARG A 82 -2.24 1.61 22.53
CA ARG A 82 -1.92 3.00 22.81
C ARG A 82 -1.55 3.74 21.53
N PRO A 83 -1.81 5.06 21.46
CA PRO A 83 -1.33 5.86 20.34
C PRO A 83 0.21 5.95 20.38
N GLY A 84 0.83 6.01 19.20
CA GLY A 84 2.25 6.33 19.06
C GLY A 84 2.57 7.78 19.44
N GLU A 85 3.85 8.16 19.37
CA GLU A 85 4.31 9.52 19.71
C GLU A 85 3.62 10.63 18.89
N ASP A 86 3.18 10.31 17.67
CA ASP A 86 2.46 11.22 16.78
C ASP A 86 0.93 11.24 17.01
N GLY A 87 0.45 10.51 18.02
CA GLY A 87 -0.97 10.41 18.38
C GLY A 87 -1.77 9.44 17.50
N THR A 88 -1.12 8.61 16.69
CA THR A 88 -1.80 7.67 15.79
C THR A 88 -1.73 6.23 16.27
N HIS A 89 -2.77 5.44 15.96
CA HIS A 89 -2.75 3.98 16.14
C HIS A 89 -2.43 3.30 14.82
N ARG A 90 -1.51 2.34 14.82
CA ARG A 90 -1.08 1.65 13.61
C ARG A 90 -1.27 0.14 13.76
N PHE A 91 -1.96 -0.44 12.78
CA PHE A 91 -2.20 -1.88 12.66
C PHE A 91 -1.63 -2.37 11.32
N THR A 92 -0.89 -3.48 11.32
CA THR A 92 -0.17 -3.97 10.13
C THR A 92 0.01 -5.49 10.19
N TYR A 93 0.50 -6.07 9.08
CA TYR A 93 0.82 -7.50 8.90
C TYR A 93 -0.35 -8.33 8.34
N TYR A 94 -0.16 -9.65 8.21
CA TYR A 94 -1.07 -10.55 7.47
C TYR A 94 -2.46 -10.68 8.11
N GLY A 95 -2.59 -10.45 9.42
CA GLY A 95 -3.86 -10.47 10.14
C GLY A 95 -4.68 -9.19 10.03
N LEU A 96 -4.24 -8.21 9.24
CA LEU A 96 -5.00 -6.97 9.06
C LEU A 96 -6.32 -7.24 8.34
N PRO A 97 -7.48 -7.04 9.00
CA PRO A 97 -8.78 -7.38 8.43
C PRO A 97 -9.12 -6.48 7.23
N ARG A 98 -9.87 -7.05 6.27
CA ARG A 98 -10.43 -6.28 5.15
C ARG A 98 -11.57 -5.35 5.61
N ALA A 99 -12.42 -5.84 6.52
CA ALA A 99 -13.50 -5.06 7.10
C ALA A 99 -13.41 -5.13 8.62
N PHE A 100 -13.57 -4.00 9.30
CA PHE A 100 -13.44 -3.89 10.75
C PHE A 100 -14.27 -2.74 11.30
N ARG A 101 -14.60 -2.79 12.59
CA ARG A 101 -15.09 -1.63 13.35
C ARG A 101 -13.94 -1.06 14.18
N ILE A 102 -14.05 0.20 14.60
CA ILE A 102 -13.10 0.79 15.55
C ILE A 102 -13.75 0.75 16.93
N ALA A 103 -13.05 0.18 17.91
CA ALA A 103 -13.45 0.23 19.32
C ALA A 103 -12.44 1.05 20.10
N VAL A 104 -12.93 1.93 20.97
CA VAL A 104 -12.11 2.74 21.86
C VAL A 104 -12.62 2.58 23.28
N SER A 105 -11.71 2.33 24.22
CA SER A 105 -11.97 2.28 25.66
C SER A 105 -11.16 3.35 26.36
N GLY A 106 -11.83 4.25 27.06
CA GLY A 106 -11.21 5.31 27.84
C GLY A 106 -11.88 5.49 29.21
N PRO A 107 -11.51 6.55 29.95
CA PRO A 107 -12.00 6.77 31.32
C PRO A 107 -13.51 6.96 31.40
N ASP A 108 -14.11 7.53 30.34
CA ASP A 108 -15.54 7.81 30.25
C ASP A 108 -16.38 6.62 29.73
N GLY A 109 -15.74 5.48 29.46
CA GLY A 109 -16.37 4.26 28.97
C GLY A 109 -15.75 3.75 27.68
N ALA A 110 -16.40 2.75 27.08
CA ALA A 110 -15.96 2.14 25.84
C ALA A 110 -17.07 2.13 24.79
N TRP A 111 -16.73 2.47 23.56
CA TRP A 111 -17.66 2.36 22.43
C TRP A 111 -16.98 1.94 21.15
N ALA A 112 -17.78 1.34 20.26
CA ALA A 112 -17.37 0.97 18.92
C ALA A 112 -18.24 1.63 17.86
N THR A 113 -17.67 1.88 16.68
CA THR A 113 -18.41 2.42 15.54
C THR A 113 -19.61 1.52 15.22
N ALA A 114 -20.75 2.09 14.83
CA ALA A 114 -21.93 1.28 14.51
C ALA A 114 -21.71 0.43 13.26
N GLU A 115 -21.20 1.05 12.20
CA GLU A 115 -20.93 0.41 10.91
C GLU A 115 -19.45 -0.01 10.79
N PRO A 116 -19.16 -1.11 10.08
CA PRO A 116 -17.80 -1.48 9.75
C PRO A 116 -17.24 -0.61 8.61
N PHE A 117 -15.94 -0.35 8.66
CA PHE A 117 -15.17 0.19 7.56
C PHE A 117 -14.59 -0.95 6.72
N THR A 118 -14.68 -0.82 5.39
CA THR A 118 -14.06 -1.78 4.45
C THR A 118 -12.89 -1.13 3.73
N ARG A 119 -11.70 -1.71 3.91
CA ARG A 119 -10.47 -1.27 3.25
C ARG A 119 -10.49 -1.62 1.76
N THR A 120 -10.06 -0.66 0.94
CA THR A 120 -9.97 -0.80 -0.53
C THR A 120 -8.57 -0.45 -1.08
N VAL A 121 -7.64 -0.07 -0.21
CA VAL A 121 -6.26 0.30 -0.55
C VAL A 121 -5.27 -0.34 0.42
N PHE A 122 -4.02 -0.47 0.00
CA PHE A 122 -2.97 -1.17 0.75
C PHE A 122 -2.58 -0.43 2.04
N TYR A 123 -2.41 0.89 1.96
CA TYR A 123 -2.24 1.78 3.11
C TYR A 123 -3.48 2.63 3.32
N THR A 124 -4.06 2.53 4.51
CA THR A 124 -5.29 3.22 4.86
C THR A 124 -5.04 4.16 6.02
N HIS A 125 -5.34 5.43 5.85
CA HIS A 125 -5.37 6.44 6.90
C HIS A 125 -6.82 6.77 7.18
N LEU A 126 -7.21 6.65 8.43
CA LEU A 126 -8.53 7.03 8.91
C LEU A 126 -8.39 8.19 9.89
N THR A 127 -9.33 9.14 9.82
CA THR A 127 -9.59 10.05 10.93
C THR A 127 -10.86 9.59 11.60
N TYR A 128 -10.73 9.09 12.83
CA TYR A 128 -11.84 8.71 13.69
C TYR A 128 -12.13 9.84 14.68
N ASP A 129 -13.39 10.23 14.78
CA ASP A 129 -13.86 11.23 15.73
C ASP A 129 -14.55 10.53 16.89
N TRP A 130 -13.97 10.66 18.08
CA TRP A 130 -14.45 10.02 19.30
C TRP A 130 -15.81 10.55 19.77
N GLU A 131 -16.05 11.87 19.68
CA GLU A 131 -17.29 12.49 20.15
C GLU A 131 -18.50 12.03 19.33
N THR A 132 -18.31 11.89 18.02
CA THR A 132 -19.37 11.41 17.12
C THR A 132 -19.36 9.90 16.93
N ASN A 133 -18.33 9.22 17.45
CA ASN A 133 -18.05 7.79 17.25
C ASN A 133 -18.11 7.38 15.76
N SER A 134 -17.44 8.13 14.89
CA SER A 134 -17.52 7.95 13.44
C SER A 134 -16.20 8.18 12.71
N ILE A 135 -16.04 7.54 11.55
CA ILE A 135 -14.91 7.78 10.64
C ILE A 135 -15.28 8.96 9.74
N ILE A 136 -14.61 10.09 9.92
CA ILE A 136 -14.91 11.34 9.23
C ILE A 136 -14.04 11.58 7.99
N ARG A 137 -12.90 10.89 7.90
CA ARG A 137 -12.03 10.86 6.73
C ARG A 137 -11.40 9.49 6.55
N ALA A 138 -11.22 9.09 5.30
CA ALA A 138 -10.49 7.89 4.91
C ALA A 138 -9.65 8.18 3.67
N THR A 139 -8.54 7.46 3.49
CA THR A 139 -7.73 7.53 2.27
C THR A 139 -8.59 7.30 1.03
N SER A 140 -8.51 8.24 0.09
CA SER A 140 -9.21 8.13 -1.20
C SER A 140 -8.57 7.03 -2.06
N PRO A 141 -9.34 6.03 -2.54
CA PRO A 141 -8.79 5.01 -3.43
C PRO A 141 -8.26 5.60 -4.74
N ALA A 142 -9.00 6.54 -5.33
CA ALA A 142 -8.57 7.24 -6.54
C ALA A 142 -7.29 8.06 -6.30
N GLY A 143 -7.19 8.73 -5.15
CA GLY A 143 -5.99 9.47 -4.76
C GLY A 143 -4.78 8.55 -4.58
N PHE A 144 -4.96 7.44 -3.88
CA PHE A 144 -3.91 6.44 -3.63
C PHE A 144 -3.35 5.86 -4.93
N TYR A 145 -4.21 5.27 -5.78
CA TYR A 145 -3.76 4.68 -7.04
C TYR A 145 -3.27 5.74 -8.03
N GLY A 146 -3.82 6.95 -7.99
CA GLY A 146 -3.33 8.08 -8.79
C GLY A 146 -1.91 8.50 -8.42
N VAL A 147 -1.61 8.64 -7.13
CA VAL A 147 -0.25 8.94 -6.65
C VAL A 147 0.69 7.78 -6.96
N GLN A 148 0.27 6.54 -6.75
CA GLN A 148 1.05 5.35 -7.11
C GLN A 148 1.42 5.36 -8.60
N PHE A 149 0.43 5.60 -9.48
CA PHE A 149 0.63 5.72 -10.93
C PHE A 149 1.59 6.86 -11.31
N LEU A 150 1.39 8.06 -10.76
CA LEU A 150 2.25 9.21 -11.07
C LEU A 150 3.68 9.01 -10.54
N SER A 151 3.83 8.32 -9.41
CA SER A 151 5.14 8.03 -8.79
C SER A 151 5.99 7.10 -9.64
N THR A 152 5.38 6.27 -10.49
CA THR A 152 6.10 5.45 -11.48
C THR A 152 6.20 6.16 -12.83
N LEU A 153 5.15 6.87 -13.26
CA LEU A 153 5.11 7.49 -14.57
C LEU A 153 6.11 8.63 -14.71
N VAL A 154 6.14 9.54 -13.75
CA VAL A 154 6.98 10.74 -13.86
C VAL A 154 8.47 10.39 -13.94
N PRO A 155 9.04 9.53 -13.06
CA PRO A 155 10.44 9.13 -13.18
C PRO A 155 10.75 8.43 -14.50
N THR A 156 9.88 7.53 -14.97
CA THR A 156 10.07 6.86 -16.27
C THR A 156 10.10 7.87 -17.40
N LEU A 157 9.14 8.80 -17.46
CA LEU A 157 9.11 9.81 -18.50
C LEU A 157 10.36 10.71 -18.50
N LEU A 158 10.91 11.02 -17.33
CA LEU A 158 12.15 11.79 -17.21
C LEU A 158 13.37 11.01 -17.72
N VAL A 159 13.53 9.76 -17.29
CA VAL A 159 14.66 8.90 -17.68
C VAL A 159 14.60 8.58 -19.16
N GLU A 160 13.48 8.06 -19.62
CA GLU A 160 13.30 7.64 -21.00
C GLU A 160 13.25 8.83 -21.96
N GLY A 161 12.62 9.93 -21.57
CA GLY A 161 12.63 11.17 -22.36
C GLY A 161 14.04 11.75 -22.51
N GLY A 162 14.85 11.68 -21.45
CA GLY A 162 16.27 12.02 -21.51
C GLY A 162 17.04 11.13 -22.49
N LEU A 163 16.80 9.82 -22.46
CA LEU A 163 17.39 8.87 -23.40
C LEU A 163 16.90 9.08 -24.83
N LEU A 164 15.62 9.36 -25.04
CA LEU A 164 15.05 9.68 -26.35
C LEU A 164 15.78 10.87 -26.98
N TRP A 165 16.01 11.90 -26.17
CA TRP A 165 16.78 13.08 -26.57
C TRP A 165 18.26 12.78 -26.87
N LEU A 166 18.93 11.95 -26.05
CA LEU A 166 20.32 11.51 -26.25
C LEU A 166 20.49 10.62 -27.49
N PHE A 167 19.49 9.79 -27.77
CA PHE A 167 19.39 9.02 -29.01
C PHE A 167 18.99 9.91 -30.20
N GLY A 168 18.84 11.22 -30.01
CA GLY A 168 18.72 12.20 -31.09
C GLY A 168 17.32 12.33 -31.70
N PHE A 169 16.30 11.73 -31.11
CA PHE A 169 14.91 11.88 -31.55
C PHE A 169 14.41 13.27 -31.15
N ARG A 170 13.95 14.07 -32.13
CA ARG A 170 13.54 15.47 -31.93
C ARG A 170 12.19 15.79 -32.56
N ALA A 171 11.68 14.92 -33.43
CA ALA A 171 10.40 15.14 -34.08
C ALA A 171 9.26 15.13 -33.05
N ARG A 172 8.38 16.13 -33.12
CA ARG A 172 7.18 16.22 -32.26
C ARG A 172 6.37 14.92 -32.29
N ARG A 173 6.27 14.28 -33.45
CA ARG A 173 5.59 13.00 -33.61
C ARG A 173 6.21 11.91 -32.74
N ASP A 174 7.53 11.77 -32.75
CA ASP A 174 8.24 10.72 -32.04
C ASP A 174 8.15 10.93 -30.53
N TRP A 175 8.17 12.20 -30.07
CA TRP A 175 7.86 12.57 -28.69
C TRP A 175 6.41 12.25 -28.27
N LEU A 176 5.43 12.48 -29.15
CA LEU A 176 4.03 12.10 -28.88
C LEU A 176 3.85 10.58 -28.81
N VAL A 177 4.53 9.82 -29.68
CA VAL A 177 4.55 8.36 -29.64
C VAL A 177 5.16 7.89 -28.32
N PHE A 178 6.31 8.44 -27.93
CA PHE A 178 6.96 8.18 -26.65
C PHE A 178 6.00 8.37 -25.47
N LEU A 179 5.38 9.55 -25.36
CA LEU A 179 4.44 9.86 -24.28
C LEU A 179 3.24 8.91 -24.28
N ALA A 180 2.67 8.62 -25.45
CA ALA A 180 1.50 7.76 -25.57
C ALA A 180 1.80 6.30 -25.21
N VAL A 181 2.94 5.76 -25.67
CA VAL A 181 3.34 4.38 -25.37
C VAL A 181 3.53 4.21 -23.87
N ASN A 182 4.35 5.08 -23.24
CA ASN A 182 4.58 5.06 -21.80
C ASN A 182 3.28 5.23 -20.98
N LEU A 183 2.40 6.14 -21.41
CA LEU A 183 1.13 6.35 -20.72
C LEU A 183 0.26 5.09 -20.77
N VAL A 184 0.15 4.46 -21.94
CA VAL A 184 -0.70 3.27 -22.13
C VAL A 184 -0.12 2.05 -21.40
N THR A 185 1.19 1.83 -21.48
CA THR A 185 1.83 0.67 -20.84
C THR A 185 1.73 0.77 -19.33
N GLN A 186 2.02 1.94 -18.75
CA GLN A 186 1.88 2.15 -17.31
C GLN A 186 0.42 2.13 -16.86
N ALA A 187 -0.50 2.74 -17.60
CA ALA A 187 -1.92 2.68 -17.23
C ALA A 187 -2.42 1.23 -17.24
N GLY A 188 -2.01 0.44 -18.25
CA GLY A 188 -2.32 -0.99 -18.32
C GLY A 188 -1.79 -1.77 -17.11
N LEU A 189 -0.53 -1.52 -16.73
CA LEU A 189 0.08 -2.15 -15.55
C LEU A 189 -0.68 -1.82 -14.26
N HIS A 190 -0.98 -0.54 -14.02
CA HIS A 190 -1.65 -0.11 -12.78
C HIS A 190 -3.11 -0.56 -12.71
N LEU A 191 -3.82 -0.61 -13.85
CA LEU A 191 -5.17 -1.19 -13.90
C LEU A 191 -5.16 -2.69 -13.61
N TRP A 192 -4.17 -3.42 -14.12
CA TRP A 192 -4.00 -4.85 -13.83
C TRP A 192 -3.72 -5.09 -12.35
N ILE A 193 -2.80 -4.31 -11.77
CA ILE A 193 -2.48 -4.34 -10.33
C ILE A 193 -3.74 -4.04 -9.50
N ALA A 194 -4.47 -2.96 -9.81
CA ALA A 194 -5.68 -2.59 -9.06
C ALA A 194 -6.79 -3.66 -9.14
N ALA A 195 -6.91 -4.36 -10.26
CA ALA A 195 -7.89 -5.43 -10.43
C ALA A 195 -7.52 -6.71 -9.65
N ASP A 196 -6.22 -7.00 -9.52
CA ASP A 196 -5.73 -8.26 -8.95
C ASP A 196 -5.29 -8.15 -7.48
N LEU A 197 -5.18 -6.92 -6.92
CA LEU A 197 -4.85 -6.67 -5.52
C LEU A 197 -5.88 -7.25 -4.52
N VAL A 198 -7.10 -7.53 -4.99
CA VAL A 198 -8.16 -8.13 -4.17
C VAL A 198 -8.11 -9.67 -4.20
N SER A 199 -7.54 -10.26 -5.25
CA SER A 199 -7.43 -11.72 -5.46
C SER A 199 -6.07 -12.28 -5.03
N ILE A 200 -4.99 -11.50 -5.17
CA ILE A 200 -3.66 -11.85 -4.70
C ILE A 200 -3.51 -11.24 -3.31
N GLY A 201 -3.72 -12.05 -2.27
CA GLY A 201 -3.54 -11.62 -0.89
C GLY A 201 -2.19 -10.93 -0.64
N ASP A 202 -2.22 -10.02 0.35
CA ASP A 202 -1.15 -9.16 0.87
C ASP A 202 0.21 -9.87 0.99
N SER A 203 0.99 -9.94 -0.08
CA SER A 203 2.27 -10.65 -0.05
C SER A 203 3.37 -9.92 -0.81
N ALA A 204 4.58 -10.05 -0.28
CA ALA A 204 5.87 -9.67 -0.87
C ALA A 204 6.03 -10.01 -2.37
N LEU A 205 5.26 -10.99 -2.86
CA LEU A 205 5.22 -11.39 -4.25
C LEU A 205 4.74 -10.26 -5.18
N GLN A 206 4.05 -9.23 -4.69
CA GLN A 206 3.62 -8.10 -5.52
C GLN A 206 4.80 -7.38 -6.21
N TYR A 207 5.97 -7.29 -5.55
CA TYR A 207 7.16 -6.67 -6.13
C TYR A 207 7.87 -7.60 -7.14
N LEU A 208 7.82 -8.91 -6.90
CA LEU A 208 8.24 -9.91 -7.89
C LEU A 208 7.30 -9.93 -9.10
N VAL A 209 6.01 -9.73 -8.89
CA VAL A 209 4.99 -9.59 -9.93
C VAL A 209 5.26 -8.36 -10.78
N LEU A 210 5.62 -7.22 -10.18
CA LEU A 210 6.09 -6.04 -10.92
C LEU A 210 7.31 -6.38 -11.78
N LEU A 211 8.33 -7.06 -11.23
CA LEU A 211 9.50 -7.51 -11.99
C LEU A 211 9.11 -8.43 -13.17
N VAL A 212 8.18 -9.36 -12.99
CA VAL A 212 7.72 -10.25 -14.08
C VAL A 212 6.87 -9.50 -15.11
N ALA A 213 6.05 -8.53 -14.67
CA ALA A 213 5.18 -7.74 -15.53
C ALA A 213 5.96 -6.77 -16.45
N GLU A 214 7.16 -6.36 -16.05
CA GLU A 214 8.06 -5.52 -16.87
C GLU A 214 8.55 -6.23 -18.14
N VAL A 215 8.66 -7.57 -18.15
CA VAL A 215 9.10 -8.31 -19.34
C VAL A 215 8.10 -8.19 -20.50
N PRO A 216 6.79 -8.46 -20.32
CA PRO A 216 5.77 -8.16 -21.32
C PRO A 216 5.73 -6.67 -21.74
N ILE A 217 5.89 -5.75 -20.79
CA ILE A 217 5.87 -4.29 -21.08
C ILE A 217 7.03 -3.94 -22.01
N LEU A 218 8.25 -4.35 -21.68
CA LEU A 218 9.44 -4.17 -22.51
C LEU A 218 9.21 -4.67 -23.95
N LEU A 219 8.60 -5.86 -24.11
CA LEU A 219 8.31 -6.40 -25.43
C LEU A 219 7.30 -5.54 -26.20
N VAL A 220 6.23 -5.11 -25.55
CA VAL A 220 5.21 -4.23 -26.14
C VAL A 220 5.82 -2.89 -26.55
N GLU A 221 6.62 -2.27 -25.69
CA GLU A 221 7.27 -0.99 -25.96
C GLU A 221 8.32 -1.08 -27.06
N LEU A 222 9.14 -2.14 -27.06
CA LEU A 222 10.10 -2.41 -28.13
C LEU A 222 9.42 -2.49 -29.50
N ILE A 223 8.36 -3.29 -29.58
CA ILE A 223 7.56 -3.44 -30.81
C ILE A 223 6.99 -2.07 -31.19
N ALA A 224 6.33 -1.38 -30.26
CA ALA A 224 5.71 -0.08 -30.50
C ALA A 224 6.74 0.94 -31.04
N TYR A 225 7.90 1.07 -30.41
CA TYR A 225 8.92 2.04 -30.81
C TYR A 225 9.58 1.74 -32.15
N VAL A 226 9.85 0.47 -32.46
CA VAL A 226 10.42 0.09 -33.76
C VAL A 226 9.48 0.49 -34.91
N PHE A 227 8.17 0.31 -34.74
CA PHE A 227 7.18 0.59 -35.79
C PHE A 227 6.65 2.03 -35.82
N LEU A 228 6.44 2.63 -34.65
CA LEU A 228 5.74 3.92 -34.51
C LEU A 228 6.68 5.13 -34.56
N LEU A 229 7.89 5.03 -34.00
CA LEU A 229 8.91 6.07 -34.18
C LEU A 229 9.32 6.10 -35.65
N LYS A 230 9.61 7.28 -36.19
CA LYS A 230 9.91 7.46 -37.62
C LYS A 230 11.29 8.03 -37.89
N GLU A 231 11.95 8.62 -36.91
CA GLU A 231 13.34 9.04 -37.07
C GLU A 231 14.27 7.82 -37.03
N TYR A 232 15.36 7.90 -37.80
CA TYR A 232 16.46 6.92 -37.83
C TYR A 232 16.09 5.47 -38.20
N SER A 233 17.07 4.57 -38.15
CA SER A 233 16.92 3.16 -38.50
C SER A 233 16.16 2.37 -37.42
N GLY A 234 15.55 1.25 -37.83
CA GLY A 234 14.88 0.33 -36.90
C GLY A 234 15.81 -0.17 -35.78
N LEU A 235 17.09 -0.40 -36.09
CA LEU A 235 18.09 -0.78 -35.08
C LEU A 235 18.29 0.30 -34.02
N ARG A 236 18.33 1.59 -34.40
CA ARG A 236 18.48 2.68 -33.42
C ARG A 236 17.24 2.82 -32.55
N ARG A 237 16.04 2.64 -33.11
CA ARG A 237 14.77 2.62 -32.35
C ARG A 237 14.71 1.46 -31.38
N ALA A 238 15.14 0.27 -31.79
CA ALA A 238 15.22 -0.90 -30.93
C ALA A 238 16.24 -0.71 -29.80
N ALA A 239 17.42 -0.18 -30.12
CA ALA A 239 18.45 0.14 -29.12
C ALA A 239 17.96 1.19 -28.12
N TYR A 240 17.27 2.23 -28.58
CA TYR A 240 16.61 3.20 -27.72
C TYR A 240 15.63 2.52 -26.76
N ALA A 241 14.68 1.73 -27.29
CA ALA A 241 13.66 1.08 -26.48
C ALA A 241 14.26 0.20 -25.38
N ALA A 242 15.24 -0.62 -25.73
CA ALA A 242 15.95 -1.47 -24.78
C ALA A 242 16.69 -0.67 -23.71
N CYS A 243 17.44 0.37 -24.10
CA CYS A 243 18.15 1.22 -23.14
C CYS A 243 17.20 2.00 -22.23
N ALA A 244 16.11 2.53 -22.79
CA ALA A 244 15.10 3.29 -22.07
C ALA A 244 14.47 2.45 -20.96
N ASN A 245 13.95 1.28 -21.31
CA ASN A 245 13.30 0.37 -20.36
C ASN A 245 14.26 -0.15 -19.29
N ILE A 246 15.50 -0.53 -19.66
CA ILE A 246 16.50 -1.00 -18.68
C ILE A 246 16.86 0.12 -17.69
N ALA A 247 17.05 1.34 -18.19
CA ALA A 247 17.41 2.48 -17.35
C ALA A 247 16.26 2.91 -16.45
N SER A 248 15.03 3.01 -16.99
CA SER A 248 13.85 3.38 -16.22
C SER A 248 13.51 2.32 -15.16
N TYR A 249 13.67 1.04 -15.48
CA TYR A 249 13.55 -0.05 -14.52
C TYR A 249 14.57 0.05 -13.38
N ALA A 250 15.85 0.27 -13.70
CA ALA A 250 16.91 0.39 -12.69
C ALA A 250 16.70 1.61 -11.77
N VAL A 251 16.22 2.72 -12.32
CA VAL A 251 15.92 3.94 -11.54
C VAL A 251 14.60 3.80 -10.78
N GLY A 252 13.60 3.10 -11.32
CA GLY A 252 12.27 2.92 -10.75
C GLY A 252 12.25 2.22 -9.38
N TYR A 253 13.31 1.49 -9.03
CA TYR A 253 13.47 0.89 -7.69
C TYR A 253 13.70 1.94 -6.57
N LEU A 254 14.20 3.14 -6.91
CA LEU A 254 14.52 4.18 -5.92
C LEU A 254 13.31 5.04 -5.49
N PRO A 255 12.35 5.45 -6.33
CA PRO A 255 11.21 6.26 -5.89
C PRO A 255 10.14 5.48 -5.10
N LEU A 256 10.04 4.17 -5.31
CA LEU A 256 8.90 3.38 -4.83
C LEU A 256 8.84 3.30 -3.30
N HIS A 257 10.00 3.26 -2.61
CA HIS A 257 10.02 3.27 -1.15
C HIS A 257 9.61 4.62 -0.56
N TRP A 258 9.97 5.75 -1.18
CA TRP A 258 9.50 7.08 -0.77
C TRP A 258 8.03 7.30 -1.07
N ALA A 259 7.54 6.81 -2.21
CA ALA A 259 6.11 6.83 -2.52
C ALA A 259 5.32 5.98 -1.51
N VAL A 260 5.84 4.81 -1.13
CA VAL A 260 5.27 3.96 -0.07
C VAL A 260 5.27 4.69 1.27
N GLU A 261 6.37 5.32 1.68
CA GLU A 261 6.40 6.11 2.93
C GLU A 261 5.44 7.30 2.91
N PHE A 262 5.31 7.99 1.78
CA PHE A 262 4.36 9.09 1.61
C PHE A 262 2.91 8.61 1.64
N LEU A 263 2.62 7.47 1.00
CA LEU A 263 1.28 6.86 1.00
C LEU A 263 0.94 6.17 2.33
N ALA A 264 1.96 5.83 3.13
CA ALA A 264 1.85 5.23 4.46
C ALA A 264 1.81 6.26 5.60
N ARG A 265 1.70 7.56 5.28
CA ARG A 265 1.46 8.69 6.19
C ARG A 265 0.14 9.38 5.83
#